data_AF-A0A1I7I7Z2-F1
#
_entry.id   AF-A0A1I7I7Z2-F1
#
_cell.length_a   1.000
_cell.length_b   1.000
_cell.length_c   1.000
_cell.angle_alpha   90.00
_cell.angle_beta   90.00
_cell.angle_gamma   90.00
#
_symmetry.space_group_name_H-M   'P 1'
#
loop_
_entity.id
_entity.type
_entity.pdbx_description
1 polymer ?
#
loop_
_entity_poly.entity_id
_entity_poly.type
_entity_poly.pdbx_seq_one_letter_code
_entity_poly.pdbx_strand_id
1 'polypeptide(L)' 'MKIVLLILAIILGMGLTIKQSAKEVQEIAARQELSKYKGQPNLLPMVEVVAPRI' A
#
# COMPACT_ATOMS: atom_id res chain seq x y z
N MET A 1 -15.55 39.45 -6.58
CA MET A 1 -15.78 38.20 -5.82
C MET A 1 -15.82 36.93 -6.70
N LYS A 2 -15.04 36.88 -7.78
CA LYS A 2 -15.01 35.72 -8.72
C LYS A 2 -13.70 34.93 -8.58
N ILE A 3 -12.60 35.65 -8.38
CA ILE A 3 -11.26 35.11 -8.16
C ILE A 3 -11.19 34.20 -6.92
N VAL A 4 -11.88 34.55 -5.83
CA VAL A 4 -11.87 33.77 -4.58
C VAL A 4 -12.51 32.39 -4.78
N LEU A 5 -13.63 32.32 -5.51
CA LEU A 5 -14.29 31.06 -5.85
C LEU A 5 -13.42 30.19 -6.76
N LEU A 6 -12.68 30.82 -7.69
CA LEU A 6 -11.76 30.13 -8.59
C LEU A 6 -10.59 29.51 -7.83
N ILE A 7 -10.01 30.23 -6.88
CA ILE A 7 -8.94 29.72 -6.00
C ILE A 7 -9.47 28.57 -5.13
N LEU A 8 -10.67 28.71 -4.56
CA LEU A 8 -11.28 27.66 -3.76
C LEU A 8 -11.50 26.37 -4.57
N ALA A 9 -11.98 26.48 -5.82
CA ALA A 9 -12.18 25.34 -6.71
C ALA A 9 -10.87 24.62 -7.03
N ILE A 10 -9.78 25.37 -7.25
CA ILE A 10 -8.45 24.79 -7.50
C ILE A 10 -7.93 24.04 -6.27
N ILE A 11 -8.03 24.64 -5.08
CA ILE A 11 -7.56 24.03 -3.84
C ILE A 11 -8.33 22.75 -3.53
N LEU A 12 -9.65 22.75 -3.73
CA LEU A 12 -10.49 21.56 -3.52
C LEU A 12 -10.15 20.45 -4.53
N GLY A 13 -9.94 20.81 -5.80
CA GLY A 13 -9.51 19.84 -6.83
C GLY A 13 -8.15 19.23 -6.52
N MET A 14 -7.17 20.06 -6.14
CA MET A 14 -5.83 19.58 -5.77
C MET A 14 -5.83 18.74 -4.48
N GLY A 15 -6.66 19.10 -3.50
CA GLY A 15 -6.75 18.34 -2.24
C GLY A 15 -7.22 16.90 -2.44
N LEU A 16 -8.11 16.65 -3.40
CA LEU A 16 -8.59 15.30 -3.73
C LEU A 16 -7.52 14.46 -4.43
N THR A 17 -6.79 15.04 -5.38
CA THR A 17 -5.75 14.32 -6.13
C THR A 17 -4.55 13.98 -5.25
N ILE A 18 -4.16 14.87 -4.34
CA ILE A 18 -3.07 14.63 -3.38
C ILE A 18 -3.39 13.44 -2.46
N LYS A 19 -4.62 13.36 -1.93
CA LYS A 19 -5.03 12.24 -1.07
C LYS A 19 -4.99 10.91 -1.79
N GLN A 20 -5.43 10.88 -3.04
CA GLN A 20 -5.41 9.66 -3.85
C GLN A 20 -3.97 9.23 -4.17
N SER A 21 -3.13 10.17 -4.58
CA SER A 21 -1.71 9.91 -4.87
C SER A 21 -0.98 9.38 -3.62
N ALA A 22 -1.22 9.96 -2.44
CA ALA A 22 -0.61 9.47 -1.20
C ALA A 22 -1.01 8.02 -0.87
N LYS A 23 -2.29 7.67 -1.08
CA LYS A 23 -2.79 6.29 -0.85
C LYS A 23 -2.17 5.31 -1.84
N GLU A 24 -2.07 5.67 -3.11
CA GLU A 24 -1.44 4.84 -4.15
C GLU A 24 0.05 4.63 -3.86
N VAL A 25 0.78 5.68 -3.46
CA VAL A 25 2.20 5.56 -3.09
C VAL A 25 2.40 4.63 -1.90
N GLN A 26 1.53 4.71 -0.89
CA GLN A 26 1.59 3.83 0.26
C GLN A 26 1.34 2.36 -0.12
N GLU A 27 0.37 2.11 -1.02
CA GLU A 27 0.09 0.77 -1.51
C GLU A 27 1.25 0.19 -2.33
N ILE A 28 1.86 1.01 -3.19
CA ILE A 28 3.05 0.62 -3.97
C ILE A 28 4.22 0.29 -3.04
N ALA A 29 4.45 1.11 -2.01
CA ALA A 29 5.51 0.89 -1.04
C ALA A 29 5.33 -0.45 -0.30
N ALA A 30 4.11 -0.75 0.17
CA ALA A 30 3.81 -2.01 0.84
C ALA A 30 4.01 -3.23 -0.10
N ARG A 31 3.62 -3.11 -1.37
CA ARG A 31 3.85 -4.16 -2.37
C ARG A 31 5.34 -4.38 -2.66
N GLN A 32 6.12 -3.30 -2.74
CA GLN A 32 7.57 -3.40 -2.92
C GLN A 32 8.24 -4.07 -1.74
N GLU A 33 7.83 -3.72 -0.51
CA GLU A 33 8.33 -4.35 0.70
C GLU A 33 8.04 -5.85 0.72
N LEU A 34 6.79 -6.27 0.48
CA LEU A 34 6.42 -7.69 0.34
C LEU A 34 7.20 -8.39 -0.78
N SER A 35 7.45 -7.72 -1.90
CA SER A 35 8.23 -8.27 -3.00
C SER A 35 9.69 -8.56 -2.61
N LYS A 36 10.28 -7.81 -1.68
CA LYS A 36 11.64 -8.10 -1.18
C LYS A 36 11.67 -9.39 -0.38
N TYR A 37 10.60 -9.71 0.34
CA TYR A 37 10.49 -10.93 1.14
C TYR A 37 10.17 -12.18 0.31
N LYS A 38 9.62 -12.04 -0.90
CA LYS A 38 9.34 -13.19 -1.80
C LYS A 38 10.59 -14.00 -2.20
N GLY A 39 11.75 -13.36 -2.24
CA GLY A 39 13.02 -14.01 -2.55
C GLY A 39 13.71 -14.64 -1.34
N GLN A 40 13.16 -14.46 -0.13
CA GLN A 40 13.73 -15.03 1.07
C GLN A 40 13.26 -16.48 1.26
N PRO A 41 14.14 -17.37 1.74
CA PRO A 41 13.74 -18.73 2.08
C PRO A 41 12.66 -18.70 3.15
N ASN A 42 11.86 -19.77 3.24
CA ASN A 42 10.89 -19.91 4.32
C ASN A 42 11.61 -19.83 5.68
N LEU A 43 11.42 -18.72 6.39
CA LEU A 43 12.03 -18.47 7.71
C LEU A 43 11.31 -19.22 8.83
N LEU A 44 10.16 -19.81 8.54
CA LEU A 44 9.39 -20.59 9.49
C LEU A 44 9.98 -22.01 9.60
N PRO A 45 10.04 -22.59 10.80
CA PRO A 45 10.44 -23.98 10.97
C PRO A 45 9.50 -24.87 10.15
N MET A 46 10.11 -25.64 9.26
CA MET A 46 9.41 -26.62 8.44
C MET A 46 9.06 -27.79 9.36
N VAL A 47 7.81 -27.87 9.81
CA VAL A 47 7.32 -29.00 10.60
C VAL A 47 6.69 -30.03 9.67
N GLU A 48 7.21 -31.24 9.69
CA GLU A 48 6.55 -32.38 9.06
C GLU A 48 5.34 -32.77 9.90
N VAL A 49 4.14 -32.70 9.31
CA VAL A 49 2.92 -33.20 9.95
C VAL A 49 2.92 -34.72 9.81
N VAL A 50 3.50 -35.41 10.79
CA VAL A 50 3.49 -36.88 10.82
C VAL A 50 2.27 -37.35 11.61
N ALA A 51 1.32 -38.00 10.93
CA ALA A 51 0.26 -38.72 11.60
C ALA A 51 0.84 -40.00 12.27
N PRO A 52 0.50 -40.28 13.54
CA PRO A 52 0.94 -41.51 14.19
C PRO A 52 0.39 -42.73 13.42
N ARG A 53 1.27 -43.66 13.06
CA ARG A 53 0.85 -44.96 12.53
C ARG A 53 0.26 -45.77 13.70
N ILE A 54 -1.02 -46.16 13.54
CA ILE A 54 -1.74 -47.10 14.41
C ILE A 54 -1.23 -48.51 14.13
#